data_AF-A0A1I7JRD5-F1
#
_entry.id   AF-A0A1I7JRD5-F1
#
_cell.length_a   1.000
_cell.length_b   1.000
_cell.length_c   1.000
_cell.angle_alpha   90.00
_cell.angle_beta   90.00
_cell.angle_gamma   90.00
#
_symmetry.space_group_name_H-M   'P 1'
#
loop_
_entity.id
_entity.type
_entity.pdbx_description
1 polymer ?
#
loop_
_entity_poly.entity_id
_entity_poly.type
_entity_poly.pdbx_seq_one_letter_code
_entity_poly.pdbx_strand_id
1 'polypeptide(L)'
;MSKITFDKRAIELLKQNPYVVRVSEKSITYSDEFKRFFIDEYLKGKLPRTIFEEAGFDIKILGVKRYEQAAARWLKAYNRDGIIGLRDTRKENSGRPIDKVLSKDDIISKQEARIKLLEEQVELLKKLDVTERRLVNSCINLKSKEVFKLINETIVKNNFKNMVSYFCDLLNVSRSEYYNYLNTLDNQKIIEDKDLEAKENILKAMNYRGYKKGSRSIKMVLEGEYSIVYSRKKIQRIMRKYDIKCPVRKTNPYRKMAKATKEHRVVPNLLERNFKQGIPGVFYTYDLVLSNVS
;
A
#
# COMPACT_ATOMS: atom_id res chain seq x y z
N MET A 1 35.74 -13.40 20.21
CA MET A 1 36.69 -13.28 19.08
C MET A 1 36.74 -14.61 18.34
N SER A 2 36.98 -14.60 17.03
CA SER A 2 37.23 -15.83 16.27
C SER A 2 38.48 -16.54 16.82
N LYS A 3 38.41 -17.87 17.01
CA LYS A 3 39.54 -18.70 17.43
C LYS A 3 40.37 -19.24 16.25
N ILE A 4 39.97 -18.89 15.02
CA ILE A 4 40.61 -19.37 13.79
C ILE A 4 41.95 -18.63 13.61
N THR A 5 43.02 -19.37 13.37
CA THR A 5 44.33 -18.86 12.98
C THR A 5 44.57 -19.14 11.50
N PHE A 6 45.30 -18.25 10.81
CA PHE A 6 45.61 -18.45 9.40
C PHE A 6 46.94 -19.16 9.21
N ASP A 7 46.91 -20.20 8.39
CA ASP A 7 48.11 -20.84 7.88
C ASP A 7 48.83 -19.92 6.89
N LYS A 8 50.13 -20.17 6.67
CA LYS A 8 50.97 -19.38 5.74
C LYS A 8 50.32 -19.22 4.35
N ARG A 9 49.72 -20.28 3.82
CA ARG A 9 49.00 -20.27 2.53
C ARG A 9 47.78 -19.34 2.54
N ALA A 10 46.99 -19.38 3.62
CA ALA A 10 45.82 -18.52 3.77
C ALA A 10 46.20 -17.04 3.90
N ILE A 11 47.32 -16.74 4.58
CA ILE A 11 47.86 -15.38 4.68
C ILE A 11 48.25 -14.85 3.30
N GLU A 12 48.90 -15.68 2.49
CA GLU A 12 49.36 -15.30 1.15
C GLU A 12 48.19 -15.02 0.20
N LEU A 13 47.16 -15.87 0.24
CA LEU A 13 45.93 -15.68 -0.54
C LEU A 13 45.16 -14.41 -0.13
N LEU A 14 45.05 -14.13 1.17
CA LEU A 14 44.39 -12.92 1.67
C LEU A 14 45.18 -11.65 1.35
N LYS A 15 46.52 -11.71 1.24
CA LYS A 15 47.36 -10.57 0.85
C LYS A 15 47.20 -10.16 -0.61
N GLN A 16 46.75 -11.07 -1.48
CA GLN A 16 46.52 -10.75 -2.89
C GLN A 16 45.27 -9.87 -3.10
N ASN A 17 44.36 -9.81 -2.12
CA ASN A 17 43.12 -9.03 -2.24
C ASN A 17 43.40 -7.52 -2.06
N PRO A 18 42.95 -6.64 -2.99
CA PRO A 18 43.13 -5.19 -2.92
C PRO A 18 42.59 -4.53 -1.63
N TYR A 19 41.59 -5.13 -1.01
CA TYR A 19 40.91 -4.59 0.17
C TYR A 19 41.60 -4.92 1.50
N VAL A 20 42.74 -5.60 1.45
CA VAL A 20 43.51 -6.02 2.61
C VAL A 20 44.81 -5.22 2.73
N VAL A 21 44.97 -4.51 3.84
CA VAL A 21 46.18 -3.72 4.11
C VAL A 21 47.26 -4.57 4.79
N ARG A 22 46.86 -5.38 5.78
CA ARG A 22 47.78 -6.22 6.54
C ARG A 22 47.08 -7.48 7.02
N VAL A 23 47.78 -8.61 6.94
CA VAL A 23 47.34 -9.89 7.49
C VAL A 23 48.39 -10.41 8.46
N SER A 24 47.94 -10.81 9.64
CA SER A 24 48.68 -11.54 10.66
C SER A 24 47.99 -12.88 10.87
N GLU A 25 48.66 -13.85 11.49
CA GLU A 25 48.10 -15.17 11.83
C GLU A 25 46.74 -15.08 12.55
N LYS A 26 46.52 -14.02 13.35
CA LYS A 26 45.32 -13.84 14.17
C LYS A 26 44.38 -12.73 13.67
N SER A 27 44.83 -11.79 12.85
CA SER A 27 44.07 -10.58 12.52
C SER A 27 44.24 -10.10 11.07
N ILE A 28 43.21 -9.40 10.57
CA ILE A 28 43.21 -8.74 9.26
C ILE A 28 42.91 -7.27 9.48
N THR A 29 43.70 -6.41 8.84
CA THR A 29 43.44 -4.99 8.70
C THR A 29 42.93 -4.73 7.29
N TYR A 30 41.70 -4.22 7.21
CA TYR A 30 41.04 -3.88 5.96
C TYR A 30 41.31 -2.44 5.57
N SER A 31 41.27 -2.15 4.27
CA SER A 31 41.43 -0.78 3.76
C SER A 31 40.25 0.12 4.14
N ASP A 32 40.51 1.41 4.25
CA ASP A 32 39.45 2.39 4.53
C ASP A 32 38.43 2.47 3.38
N GLU A 33 38.90 2.23 2.15
CA GLU A 33 38.05 2.12 0.96
C GLU A 33 37.07 0.96 1.07
N PHE A 34 37.55 -0.21 1.50
CA PHE A 34 36.67 -1.37 1.69
C PHE A 34 35.62 -1.14 2.77
N LYS A 35 35.99 -0.49 3.87
CA LYS A 35 35.02 -0.15 4.93
C LYS A 35 33.93 0.77 4.41
N ARG A 36 34.26 1.76 3.56
CA ARG A 36 33.29 2.66 2.93
C ARG A 36 32.38 1.92 1.97
N PHE A 37 32.96 1.11 1.09
CA PHE A 37 32.23 0.25 0.17
C PHE A 37 31.27 -0.69 0.90
N PHE A 38 31.75 -1.31 1.98
CA PHE A 38 30.93 -2.19 2.82
C PHE A 38 29.71 -1.47 3.38
N ILE A 39 29.87 -0.26 3.91
CA ILE A 39 28.75 0.50 4.47
C ILE A 39 27.76 0.90 3.38
N ASP A 40 28.23 1.34 2.21
CA ASP A 40 27.35 1.71 1.10
C ASP A 40 26.50 0.52 0.62
N GLU A 41 27.13 -0.64 0.38
CA GLU A 41 26.42 -1.86 -0.01
C GLU A 41 25.49 -2.41 1.08
N TYR A 42 25.88 -2.28 2.35
CA TYR A 42 25.04 -2.66 3.48
C TYR A 42 23.80 -1.76 3.58
N LEU A 43 23.94 -0.44 3.36
CA LEU A 43 22.82 0.50 3.34
C LEU A 43 21.87 0.25 2.16
N LYS A 44 22.35 -0.37 1.07
CA LYS A 44 21.52 -0.88 -0.03
C LYS A 44 20.77 -2.17 0.32
N GLY A 45 21.05 -2.78 1.48
CA GLY A 45 20.36 -3.96 1.99
C GLY A 45 21.05 -5.29 1.73
N LYS A 46 22.30 -5.30 1.24
CA LYS A 46 23.06 -6.55 1.06
C LYS A 46 23.52 -7.11 2.41
N LEU A 47 23.54 -8.44 2.51
CA LEU A 47 24.03 -9.14 3.70
C LEU A 47 25.56 -9.05 3.78
N PRO A 48 26.15 -8.95 4.99
CA PRO A 48 27.61 -8.90 5.15
C PRO A 48 28.34 -10.04 4.46
N ARG A 49 27.76 -11.25 4.49
CA ARG A 49 28.32 -12.42 3.80
C ARG A 49 28.52 -12.16 2.31
N THR A 50 27.46 -11.70 1.63
CA THR A 50 27.45 -11.43 0.20
C THR A 50 28.45 -10.33 -0.17
N ILE A 51 28.53 -9.27 0.64
CA ILE A 51 29.46 -8.15 0.40
C ILE A 51 30.93 -8.63 0.45
N PHE A 52 31.25 -9.52 1.40
CA PHE A 52 32.60 -10.09 1.50
C PHE A 52 32.91 -11.08 0.35
N GLU A 53 31.93 -11.89 -0.07
CA GLU A 53 32.04 -12.77 -1.25
C GLU A 53 32.29 -11.95 -2.54
N GLU A 54 31.50 -10.91 -2.78
CA GLU A 54 31.63 -10.02 -3.94
C GLU A 54 32.96 -9.26 -3.95
N ALA A 55 33.49 -8.94 -2.77
CA ALA A 55 34.79 -8.32 -2.61
C ALA A 55 35.97 -9.31 -2.73
N GLY A 56 35.71 -10.56 -3.09
CA GLY A 56 36.73 -11.57 -3.36
C GLY A 56 37.34 -12.20 -2.11
N PHE A 57 36.63 -12.23 -0.99
CA PHE A 57 37.07 -12.97 0.20
C PHE A 57 36.50 -14.39 0.20
N ASP A 58 37.37 -15.38 0.40
CA ASP A 58 36.92 -16.75 0.67
C ASP A 58 36.38 -16.86 2.10
N ILE A 59 35.07 -17.04 2.21
CA ILE A 59 34.34 -17.12 3.48
C ILE A 59 34.74 -18.33 4.31
N LYS A 60 35.12 -19.45 3.67
CA LYS A 60 35.53 -20.66 4.39
C LYS A 60 36.84 -20.41 5.13
N ILE A 61 37.77 -19.70 4.48
CA ILE A 61 39.06 -19.33 5.07
C ILE A 61 38.87 -18.23 6.14
N LEU A 62 38.04 -17.22 5.85
CA LEU A 62 37.86 -16.07 6.73
C LEU A 62 37.11 -16.42 8.03
N GLY A 63 36.10 -17.28 7.92
CA GLY A 63 35.25 -17.74 9.01
C GLY A 63 34.12 -16.77 9.36
N VAL A 64 32.93 -17.34 9.61
CA VAL A 64 31.66 -16.63 9.82
C VAL A 64 31.76 -15.51 10.87
N LYS A 65 32.20 -15.86 12.08
CA LYS A 65 32.27 -14.90 13.20
C LYS A 65 33.21 -13.72 12.93
N ARG A 66 34.17 -13.84 12.01
CA ARG A 66 35.19 -12.81 11.79
C ARG A 66 34.63 -11.65 10.97
N TYR A 67 33.98 -11.93 9.84
CA TYR A 67 33.37 -10.87 9.03
C TYR A 67 32.16 -10.26 9.75
N GLU A 68 31.38 -11.03 10.51
CA GLU A 68 30.29 -10.50 11.32
C GLU A 68 30.78 -9.50 12.38
N GLN A 69 31.87 -9.82 13.08
CA GLN A 69 32.47 -8.93 14.07
C GLN A 69 33.15 -7.71 13.43
N ALA A 70 33.67 -7.84 12.20
CA ALA A 70 34.17 -6.70 11.44
C ALA A 70 33.02 -5.76 11.05
N ALA A 71 31.96 -6.31 10.44
CA ALA A 71 30.75 -5.60 10.06
C ALA A 71 30.14 -4.86 11.26
N ALA A 72 29.90 -5.55 12.37
CA ALA A 72 29.32 -4.95 13.58
C ALA A 72 30.17 -3.78 14.12
N ARG A 73 31.50 -3.88 14.08
CA ARG A 73 32.40 -2.80 14.50
C ARG A 73 32.31 -1.60 13.57
N TRP A 74 32.29 -1.81 12.26
CA TRP A 74 32.19 -0.73 11.27
C TRP A 74 30.85 -0.03 11.31
N LEU A 75 29.75 -0.79 11.43
CA LEU A 75 28.41 -0.25 11.65
C LEU A 75 28.35 0.62 12.91
N LYS A 76 28.92 0.14 14.02
CA LYS A 76 28.95 0.91 15.27
C LYS A 76 29.76 2.21 15.13
N ALA A 77 30.90 2.16 14.44
CA ALA A 77 31.72 3.34 14.20
C ALA A 77 31.02 4.35 13.27
N TYR A 78 30.40 3.86 12.20
CA TYR A 78 29.65 4.68 11.26
C TYR A 78 28.44 5.35 11.91
N ASN A 79 27.68 4.63 12.74
CA ASN A 79 26.52 5.19 13.44
C ASN A 79 26.90 6.28 14.45
N ARG A 80 28.16 6.28 14.93
CA ARG A 80 28.64 7.28 15.89
C ARG A 80 29.20 8.52 15.18
N ASP A 81 30.12 8.32 14.25
CA ASP A 81 30.97 9.39 13.69
C ASP A 81 30.90 9.45 12.15
N GLY A 82 29.95 8.75 11.52
CA GLY A 82 29.78 8.71 10.07
C GLY A 82 30.98 8.11 9.33
N ILE A 83 31.25 8.62 8.12
CA ILE A 83 32.36 8.17 7.27
C ILE A 83 33.72 8.41 7.94
N ILE A 84 33.82 9.45 8.79
CA ILE A 84 35.06 9.81 9.48
C ILE A 84 35.47 8.70 10.46
N GLY A 85 34.50 8.11 11.17
CA GLY A 85 34.74 7.02 12.13
C GLY A 85 35.28 5.72 11.52
N LEU A 86 35.18 5.54 10.20
CA LEU A 86 35.69 4.35 9.51
C LEU A 86 37.19 4.44 9.19
N ARG A 87 37.75 5.64 9.16
CA ARG A 87 39.14 5.90 8.79
C ARG A 87 40.10 5.37 9.88
N ASP A 88 41.23 4.79 9.48
CA ASP A 88 42.24 4.36 10.43
C ASP A 88 43.01 5.57 11.00
N THR A 89 42.59 6.02 12.19
CA THR A 89 43.17 7.19 12.89
C THR A 89 44.58 6.95 13.43
N ARG A 90 45.09 5.70 13.40
CA ARG A 90 46.44 5.39 13.88
C ARG A 90 47.55 6.03 13.02
N LYS A 91 47.27 6.32 11.75
CA LYS A 91 48.22 7.03 10.86
C LYS A 91 48.40 8.49 11.24
N GLU A 92 47.35 9.13 11.76
CA GLU A 92 47.36 10.55 12.14
C GLU A 92 47.69 10.74 13.63
N ASN A 93 47.43 9.73 14.46
CA ASN A 93 47.74 9.71 15.90
C ASN A 93 49.14 9.14 16.20
N SER A 94 50.14 9.48 15.40
CA SER A 94 51.54 9.14 15.69
C SER A 94 52.08 10.08 16.78
N GLY A 95 51.90 9.70 18.04
CA GLY A 95 52.59 10.31 19.18
C GLY A 95 52.08 11.68 19.62
N ARG A 96 52.95 12.40 20.35
CA ARG A 96 52.71 13.77 20.87
C ARG A 96 52.26 14.67 19.72
N PRO A 97 51.23 15.52 19.89
CA PRO A 97 50.81 16.47 18.87
C PRO A 97 52.04 17.21 18.34
N ILE A 98 52.28 17.14 17.04
CA ILE A 98 53.27 18.02 16.41
C ILE A 98 52.68 19.42 16.57
N ASP A 99 53.37 20.25 17.35
CA ASP A 99 53.09 21.68 17.53
C ASP A 99 53.47 22.42 16.24
N LYS A 100 52.86 22.03 15.12
CA LYS A 100 52.99 22.76 13.86
C LYS A 100 52.13 24.00 14.05
N VAL A 101 52.76 25.14 14.29
CA VAL A 101 52.08 26.44 14.28
C VAL A 101 51.47 26.60 12.89
N LEU A 102 50.16 26.38 12.79
CA LEU A 102 49.40 26.56 11.55
C LEU A 102 49.53 28.03 11.14
N SER A 103 49.75 28.28 9.85
CA SER A 103 49.70 29.65 9.35
C SER A 103 48.30 30.22 9.59
N LYS A 104 48.20 31.54 9.77
CA LYS A 104 46.90 32.22 9.90
C LYS A 104 45.99 31.86 8.72
N ASP A 105 46.56 31.72 7.52
CA ASP A 105 45.84 31.36 6.30
C ASP A 105 45.30 29.91 6.32
N ASP A 106 46.05 28.97 6.90
CA ASP A 106 45.60 27.58 7.05
C ASP A 106 44.43 27.47 8.05
N ILE A 107 44.48 28.28 9.12
CA ILE A 107 43.42 28.35 10.12
C ILE A 107 42.15 28.92 9.50
N ILE A 108 42.27 30.03 8.75
CA ILE A 108 41.16 30.67 8.04
C ILE A 108 40.53 29.67 7.07
N SER A 109 41.35 29.02 6.23
CA SER A 109 40.87 28.01 5.26
C SER A 109 40.11 26.86 5.94
N LYS A 110 40.60 26.39 7.09
CA LYS A 110 39.92 25.34 7.86
C LYS A 110 38.61 25.82 8.49
N GLN A 111 38.56 27.06 8.96
CA GLN A 111 37.36 27.67 9.52
C GLN A 111 36.30 27.90 8.44
N GLU A 112 36.68 28.41 7.28
CA GLU A 112 35.79 28.60 6.12
C GLU A 112 35.17 27.29 5.66
N ALA A 113 35.96 26.22 5.52
CA ALA A 113 35.45 24.90 5.18
C ALA A 113 34.44 24.37 6.22
N ARG A 114 34.67 24.66 7.51
CA ARG A 114 33.77 24.28 8.60
C ARG A 114 32.49 25.10 8.59
N ILE A 115 32.57 26.41 8.34
CA ILE A 115 31.41 27.30 8.22
C ILE A 115 30.54 26.83 7.06
N LYS A 116 31.13 26.58 5.88
CA LYS A 116 30.40 26.09 4.71
C LYS A 116 29.66 24.77 4.99
N LEU A 117 30.34 23.81 5.62
CA LEU A 117 29.72 22.54 6.01
C LEU A 117 28.53 22.76 6.96
N LEU A 118 28.69 23.63 7.96
CA LEU A 118 27.62 23.96 8.92
C LEU A 118 26.44 24.67 8.25
N GLU A 119 26.70 25.58 7.32
CA GLU A 119 25.68 26.28 6.53
C GLU A 119 24.85 25.28 5.70
N GLU A 120 25.52 24.35 5.02
CA GLU A 120 24.86 23.27 4.26
C GLU A 120 23.99 22.39 5.18
N GLN A 121 24.48 22.02 6.36
CA GLN A 121 23.72 21.25 7.35
C GLN A 121 22.48 22.01 7.84
N VAL A 122 22.61 23.31 8.14
CA VAL A 122 21.49 24.15 8.58
C VAL A 122 20.45 24.28 7.48
N GLU A 123 20.87 24.40 6.22
CA GLU A 123 19.93 24.46 5.10
C GLU A 123 19.13 23.17 4.93
N LEU A 124 19.76 22.00 5.11
CA LEU A 124 19.06 20.72 5.12
C LEU A 124 18.04 20.63 6.26
N LEU A 125 18.41 21.07 7.48
CA LEU A 125 17.50 21.10 8.63
C LEU A 125 16.30 22.03 8.39
N LYS A 126 16.53 23.22 7.79
CA LYS A 126 15.44 24.14 7.43
C LYS A 126 14.46 23.52 6.44
N LYS A 127 14.96 22.80 5.42
CA LYS A 127 14.10 22.09 4.46
C LYS A 127 13.25 21.04 5.15
N LEU A 128 13.84 20.32 6.10
CA LEU A 128 13.18 19.27 6.86
C LEU A 128 12.07 19.86 7.78
N ASP A 129 12.36 20.93 8.54
CA ASP A 129 11.37 21.64 9.37
C ASP A 129 10.18 22.16 8.55
N VAL A 130 10.41 22.70 7.35
CA VAL A 130 9.31 23.12 6.45
C VAL A 130 8.43 21.93 6.05
N THR A 131 9.02 20.76 5.80
CA THR A 131 8.24 19.55 5.49
C THR A 131 7.43 19.04 6.67
N GLU A 132 7.99 19.07 7.88
CA GLU A 132 7.30 18.69 9.11
C GLU A 132 6.09 19.58 9.38
N ARG A 133 6.29 20.91 9.34
CA ARG A 133 5.19 21.87 9.55
C ARG A 133 4.06 21.67 8.55
N ARG A 134 4.39 21.42 7.28
CA ARG A 134 3.39 21.11 6.24
C ARG A 134 2.62 19.85 6.59
N LEU A 135 3.32 18.78 6.96
CA LEU A 135 2.72 17.52 7.36
C LEU A 135 1.76 17.71 8.54
N VAL A 136 2.23 18.29 9.64
CA VAL A 136 1.43 18.53 10.85
C VAL A 136 0.18 19.34 10.53
N ASN A 137 0.33 20.47 9.81
CA ASN A 137 -0.81 21.33 9.46
C ASN A 137 -1.83 20.61 8.56
N SER A 138 -1.37 19.82 7.60
CA SER A 138 -2.25 19.08 6.70
C SER A 138 -2.95 17.87 7.36
N CYS A 139 -2.42 17.35 8.47
CA CYS A 139 -3.02 16.24 9.21
C CYS A 139 -4.19 16.66 10.10
N ILE A 140 -4.34 17.96 10.38
CA ILE A 140 -5.40 18.47 11.25
C ILE A 140 -6.77 18.11 10.65
N ASN A 141 -7.57 17.35 11.40
CA ASN A 141 -8.90 16.84 11.02
C ASN A 141 -8.95 15.73 9.93
N LEU A 142 -7.83 15.11 9.56
CA LEU A 142 -7.84 13.97 8.64
C LEU A 142 -8.16 12.65 9.34
N LYS A 143 -8.76 11.72 8.60
CA LYS A 143 -8.90 10.33 9.08
C LYS A 143 -7.56 9.61 9.03
N SER A 144 -7.34 8.62 9.89
CA SER A 144 -6.06 7.87 9.96
C SER A 144 -5.57 7.36 8.60
N LYS A 145 -6.49 6.88 7.75
CA LYS A 145 -6.17 6.43 6.38
C LYS A 145 -5.57 7.52 5.49
N GLU A 146 -6.09 8.75 5.60
CA GLU A 146 -5.63 9.91 4.84
C GLU A 146 -4.28 10.40 5.36
N VAL A 147 -4.06 10.33 6.68
CA VAL A 147 -2.76 10.60 7.31
C VAL A 147 -1.68 9.65 6.77
N PHE A 148 -1.96 8.33 6.70
CA PHE A 148 -0.99 7.37 6.17
C PHE A 148 -0.69 7.59 4.68
N LYS A 149 -1.71 7.96 3.89
CA LYS A 149 -1.53 8.32 2.48
C LYS A 149 -0.56 9.50 2.34
N LEU A 150 -0.78 10.53 3.13
CA LEU A 150 0.04 11.74 3.14
C LEU A 150 1.50 11.43 3.55
N ILE A 151 1.73 10.62 4.59
CA ILE A 151 3.07 10.16 4.97
C ILE A 151 3.76 9.46 3.80
N ASN A 152 3.06 8.58 3.10
CA ASN A 152 3.63 7.88 1.95
C ASN A 152 3.99 8.85 0.81
N GLU A 153 3.10 9.80 0.49
CA GLU A 153 3.33 10.81 -0.55
C GLU A 153 4.53 11.71 -0.23
N THR A 154 4.70 12.13 1.02
CA THR A 154 5.84 12.98 1.41
C THR A 154 7.17 12.23 1.37
N ILE A 155 7.18 10.96 1.76
CA ILE A 155 8.36 10.09 1.67
C ILE A 155 8.78 9.93 0.20
N VAL A 156 7.83 9.62 -0.69
CA VAL A 156 8.10 9.44 -2.12
C VAL A 156 8.55 10.76 -2.76
N LYS A 157 7.87 11.88 -2.46
CA LYS A 157 8.18 13.18 -3.08
C LYS A 157 9.58 13.69 -2.73
N ASN A 158 10.03 13.46 -1.49
CA ASN A 158 11.32 13.95 -1.01
C ASN A 158 12.42 12.87 -1.01
N ASN A 159 12.12 11.66 -1.49
CA ASN A 159 13.04 10.51 -1.48
C ASN A 159 13.65 10.21 -0.10
N PHE A 160 12.88 10.41 0.98
CA PHE A 160 13.37 10.15 2.33
C PHE A 160 13.50 8.64 2.58
N LYS A 161 14.70 8.16 2.92
CA LYS A 161 14.94 6.76 3.29
C LYS A 161 14.92 6.62 4.81
N ASN A 162 14.29 5.55 5.32
CA ASN A 162 14.23 5.20 6.75
C ASN A 162 13.58 6.25 7.69
N MET A 163 12.84 7.22 7.14
CA MET A 163 12.17 8.28 7.92
C MET A 163 10.71 7.95 8.31
N VAL A 164 10.19 6.76 7.95
CA VAL A 164 8.82 6.35 8.28
C VAL A 164 8.56 6.41 9.78
N SER A 165 9.48 5.89 10.60
CA SER A 165 9.34 5.91 12.06
C SER A 165 9.22 7.33 12.57
N TYR A 166 10.10 8.20 12.10
CA TYR A 166 10.13 9.61 12.48
C TYR A 166 8.80 10.31 12.19
N PHE A 167 8.24 10.15 10.99
CA PHE A 167 6.96 10.79 10.64
C PHE A 167 5.77 10.18 11.39
N CYS A 168 5.78 8.88 11.66
CA CYS A 168 4.76 8.25 12.50
C CYS A 168 4.80 8.79 13.94
N ASP A 169 6.00 8.93 14.51
CA ASP A 169 6.21 9.46 15.86
C ASP A 169 5.80 10.94 15.93
N LEU A 170 6.14 11.74 14.89
CA LEU A 170 5.75 13.15 14.76
C LEU A 170 4.23 13.35 14.75
N LEU A 171 3.50 12.47 14.04
CA LEU A 171 2.06 12.55 13.87
C LEU A 171 1.29 11.73 14.93
N ASN A 172 2.00 11.13 15.88
CA ASN A 172 1.47 10.28 16.94
C ASN A 172 0.59 9.12 16.44
N VAL A 173 1.03 8.46 15.37
CA VAL A 173 0.34 7.32 14.74
C VAL A 173 1.16 6.04 14.85
N SER A 174 0.50 4.89 14.92
CA SER A 174 1.22 3.62 15.04
C SER A 174 1.90 3.21 13.73
N ARG A 175 3.18 2.85 13.83
CA ARG A 175 3.98 2.30 12.73
C ARG A 175 3.38 1.00 12.18
N SER A 176 2.85 0.14 13.04
CA SER A 176 2.22 -1.12 12.60
C SER A 176 0.97 -0.85 11.78
N GLU A 177 0.21 0.17 12.14
CA GLU A 177 -1.01 0.56 11.42
C GLU A 177 -0.68 1.15 10.04
N TYR A 178 0.39 1.95 9.94
CA TYR A 178 0.90 2.44 8.66
C TYR A 178 1.29 1.31 7.70
N TYR A 179 2.06 0.32 8.16
CA TYR A 179 2.44 -0.82 7.31
C TYR A 179 1.25 -1.72 6.99
N ASN A 180 0.30 -1.90 7.92
CA ASN A 180 -0.96 -2.58 7.62
C ASN A 180 -1.74 -1.86 6.52
N TYR A 181 -1.81 -0.52 6.58
CA TYR A 181 -2.43 0.28 5.52
C TYR A 181 -1.77 0.01 4.17
N LEU A 182 -0.43 0.06 4.08
CA LEU A 182 0.29 -0.22 2.83
C LEU A 182 -0.01 -1.63 2.29
N ASN A 183 0.03 -2.66 3.14
CA ASN A 183 -0.28 -4.03 2.74
C ASN A 183 -1.74 -4.22 2.28
N THR A 184 -2.65 -3.38 2.76
CA THR A 184 -4.06 -3.42 2.33
C THR A 184 -4.34 -2.67 1.04
N LEU A 185 -3.45 -1.79 0.57
CA LEU A 185 -3.71 -0.94 -0.61
C LEU A 185 -3.92 -1.76 -1.88
N ASP A 186 -3.09 -2.77 -2.11
CA ASP A 186 -3.22 -3.62 -3.30
C ASP A 186 -4.50 -4.44 -3.26
N ASN A 187 -4.84 -4.98 -2.09
CA ASN A 187 -6.11 -5.68 -1.88
C ASN A 187 -7.32 -4.75 -2.09
N GLN A 188 -7.24 -3.49 -1.65
CA GLN A 188 -8.31 -2.50 -1.87
C GLN A 188 -8.54 -2.23 -3.36
N LYS A 189 -7.47 -2.07 -4.16
CA LYS A 189 -7.56 -1.91 -5.61
C LYS A 189 -8.24 -3.10 -6.27
N ILE A 190 -7.81 -4.32 -5.94
CA ILE A 190 -8.41 -5.56 -6.46
C ILE A 190 -9.91 -5.65 -6.12
N ILE A 191 -10.29 -5.25 -4.91
CA ILE A 191 -11.70 -5.22 -4.49
C ILE A 191 -12.47 -4.13 -5.26
N GLU A 192 -11.88 -2.97 -5.50
CA GLU A 192 -12.48 -1.90 -6.30
C GLU A 192 -12.70 -2.29 -7.76
N ASP A 193 -11.74 -2.97 -8.38
CA ASP A 193 -11.86 -3.48 -9.74
C ASP A 193 -12.97 -4.52 -9.85
N LYS A 194 -13.05 -5.45 -8.88
CA LYS A 194 -14.15 -6.43 -8.79
C LYS A 194 -15.51 -5.76 -8.55
N ASP A 195 -15.54 -4.67 -7.79
CA ASP A 195 -16.76 -3.89 -7.56
C ASP A 195 -17.20 -3.16 -8.85
N LEU A 196 -16.25 -2.70 -9.65
CA LEU A 196 -16.48 -2.06 -10.94
C LEU A 196 -16.99 -3.07 -11.98
N GLU A 197 -16.38 -4.24 -12.06
CA GLU A 197 -16.88 -5.35 -12.90
C GLU A 197 -18.31 -5.75 -12.49
N ALA A 198 -18.56 -5.91 -11.19
CA ALA A 198 -19.90 -6.23 -10.69
C ALA A 198 -20.92 -5.13 -11.02
N LYS A 199 -20.51 -3.86 -11.00
CA LYS A 199 -21.35 -2.72 -11.39
C LYS A 199 -21.73 -2.82 -12.87
N GLU A 200 -20.79 -3.10 -13.75
CA GLU A 200 -21.05 -3.26 -15.19
C GLU A 200 -22.01 -4.41 -15.46
N ASN A 201 -21.80 -5.55 -14.81
CA ASN A 201 -22.69 -6.71 -14.93
C ASN A 201 -24.11 -6.37 -14.45
N ILE A 202 -24.24 -5.63 -13.34
CA ILE A 202 -25.54 -5.16 -12.84
C ILE A 202 -26.23 -4.22 -13.84
N LEU A 203 -25.48 -3.30 -14.47
CA LEU A 203 -26.04 -2.38 -15.48
C LEU A 203 -26.50 -3.14 -16.73
N LYS A 204 -25.73 -4.12 -17.21
CA LYS A 204 -26.13 -5.02 -18.31
C LYS A 204 -27.43 -5.74 -17.97
N ALA A 205 -27.52 -6.33 -16.76
CA ALA A 205 -28.72 -7.00 -16.29
C ALA A 205 -29.92 -6.04 -16.13
N MET A 206 -29.70 -4.78 -15.75
CA MET A 206 -30.77 -3.77 -15.65
C MET A 206 -31.36 -3.41 -17.01
N ASN A 207 -30.52 -3.24 -18.03
CA ASN A 207 -30.95 -2.86 -19.38
C ASN A 207 -31.62 -4.01 -20.15
N TYR A 208 -31.35 -5.26 -19.77
CA TYR A 208 -31.92 -6.46 -20.40
C TYR A 208 -33.47 -6.44 -20.44
N ARG A 209 -34.13 -6.64 -21.59
CA ARG A 209 -35.62 -6.69 -21.71
C ARG A 209 -36.40 -5.42 -21.29
N GLY A 210 -35.76 -4.25 -21.11
CA GLY A 210 -36.43 -2.93 -21.10
C GLY A 210 -37.32 -2.53 -19.90
N TYR A 211 -37.64 -3.42 -18.96
CA TYR A 211 -38.40 -3.07 -17.74
C TYR A 211 -37.50 -2.79 -16.53
N LYS A 212 -38.00 -2.02 -15.55
CA LYS A 212 -37.27 -1.66 -14.32
C LYS A 212 -37.06 -2.90 -13.43
N LYS A 213 -35.83 -3.14 -12.99
CA LYS A 213 -35.44 -4.31 -12.19
C LYS A 213 -34.91 -3.91 -10.82
N GLY A 214 -35.41 -4.58 -9.79
CA GLY A 214 -34.84 -4.52 -8.44
C GLY A 214 -33.77 -5.58 -8.21
N SER A 215 -33.15 -5.55 -7.03
CA SER A 215 -32.06 -6.47 -6.65
C SER A 215 -32.36 -7.97 -6.85
N ARG A 216 -33.61 -8.43 -6.63
CA ARG A 216 -34.00 -9.83 -6.84
C ARG A 216 -34.06 -10.18 -8.33
N SER A 217 -34.66 -9.32 -9.14
CA SER A 217 -34.75 -9.52 -10.59
C SER A 217 -33.38 -9.47 -11.25
N ILE A 218 -32.49 -8.57 -10.80
CA ILE A 218 -31.10 -8.51 -11.28
C ILE A 218 -30.38 -9.82 -10.99
N LYS A 219 -30.53 -10.37 -9.77
CA LYS A 219 -29.96 -11.68 -9.42
C LYS A 219 -30.43 -12.77 -10.39
N MET A 220 -31.74 -12.86 -10.65
CA MET A 220 -32.30 -13.86 -11.55
C MET A 220 -31.80 -13.71 -12.99
N VAL A 221 -31.67 -12.48 -13.49
CA VAL A 221 -31.15 -12.22 -14.84
C VAL A 221 -29.66 -12.57 -14.94
N LEU A 222 -28.87 -12.23 -13.93
CA LEU A 222 -27.44 -12.55 -13.89
C LEU A 222 -27.20 -14.07 -13.85
N GLU A 223 -27.96 -14.79 -13.04
CA GLU A 223 -27.85 -16.25 -12.93
C GLU A 223 -28.34 -16.97 -14.19
N GLY A 224 -29.44 -16.50 -14.80
CA GLY A 224 -30.04 -17.18 -15.96
C GLY A 224 -29.35 -16.87 -17.30
N GLU A 225 -29.10 -15.60 -17.59
CA GLU A 225 -28.65 -15.16 -18.94
C GLU A 225 -27.12 -15.04 -19.03
N TYR A 226 -26.47 -14.70 -17.92
CA TYR A 226 -25.03 -14.43 -17.88
C TYR A 226 -24.23 -15.48 -17.10
N SER A 227 -24.89 -16.48 -16.50
CA SER A 227 -24.26 -17.50 -15.62
C SER A 227 -23.40 -16.91 -14.49
N ILE A 228 -23.69 -15.68 -14.06
CA ILE A 228 -22.95 -14.99 -12.98
C ILE A 228 -23.72 -15.14 -11.67
N VAL A 229 -23.11 -15.85 -10.71
CA VAL A 229 -23.71 -16.09 -9.40
C VAL A 229 -23.28 -15.01 -8.41
N TYR A 230 -24.16 -14.02 -8.19
CA TYR A 230 -23.97 -13.01 -7.15
C TYR A 230 -25.01 -13.14 -6.02
N SER A 231 -24.54 -13.01 -4.77
CA SER A 231 -25.44 -12.85 -3.63
C SER A 231 -26.25 -11.56 -3.75
N ARG A 232 -27.54 -11.63 -3.36
CA ARG A 232 -28.43 -10.45 -3.33
C ARG A 232 -27.86 -9.31 -2.48
N LYS A 233 -27.13 -9.62 -1.39
CA LYS A 233 -26.48 -8.62 -0.54
C LYS A 233 -25.33 -7.90 -1.25
N LYS A 234 -24.56 -8.63 -2.07
CA LYS A 234 -23.51 -8.05 -2.93
C LYS A 234 -24.11 -7.08 -3.92
N ILE A 235 -25.17 -7.47 -4.64
CA ILE A 235 -25.88 -6.60 -5.59
C ILE A 235 -26.37 -5.33 -4.88
N GLN A 236 -27.01 -5.45 -3.71
CA GLN A 236 -27.47 -4.28 -2.94
C GLN A 236 -26.32 -3.39 -2.44
N ARG A 237 -25.17 -3.96 -2.06
CA ARG A 237 -23.98 -3.18 -1.67
C ARG A 237 -23.46 -2.37 -2.85
N ILE A 238 -23.31 -2.99 -4.02
CA ILE A 238 -22.83 -2.33 -5.25
C ILE A 238 -23.83 -1.26 -5.69
N MET A 239 -25.13 -1.54 -5.69
CA MET A 239 -26.15 -0.55 -6.01
C MET A 239 -26.09 0.67 -5.08
N ARG A 240 -25.89 0.47 -3.77
CA ARG A 240 -25.72 1.58 -2.82
C ARG A 240 -24.39 2.35 -3.03
N LYS A 241 -23.30 1.64 -3.30
CA LYS A 241 -21.95 2.23 -3.51
C LYS A 241 -21.94 3.18 -4.72
N TYR A 242 -22.61 2.81 -5.81
CA TYR A 242 -22.65 3.59 -7.06
C TYR A 242 -23.97 4.35 -7.29
N ASP A 243 -24.78 4.54 -6.25
CA ASP A 243 -26.10 5.20 -6.29
C ASP A 243 -27.04 4.73 -7.42
N ILE A 244 -27.03 3.42 -7.73
CA ILE A 244 -27.88 2.82 -8.74
C ILE A 244 -29.30 2.66 -8.18
N LYS A 245 -30.18 3.60 -8.53
CA LYS A 245 -31.57 3.62 -8.06
C LYS A 245 -32.51 2.91 -9.04
N CYS A 246 -33.34 2.01 -8.51
CA CYS A 246 -34.48 1.46 -9.25
C CYS A 246 -35.73 2.27 -8.91
N PRO A 247 -36.47 2.79 -9.91
CA PRO A 247 -37.76 3.43 -9.67
C PRO A 247 -38.70 2.46 -8.96
N VAL A 248 -39.34 2.93 -7.89
CA VAL A 248 -40.40 2.16 -7.22
C VAL A 248 -41.62 2.15 -8.12
N ARG A 249 -42.18 0.96 -8.34
CA ARG A 249 -43.46 0.83 -9.08
C ARG A 249 -44.55 1.55 -8.30
N LYS A 250 -45.06 2.65 -8.85
CA LYS A 250 -46.24 3.33 -8.31
C LYS A 250 -47.50 2.64 -8.84
N THR A 251 -48.51 2.53 -7.98
CA THR A 251 -49.85 2.09 -8.39
C THR A 251 -50.42 3.13 -9.35
N ASN A 252 -50.96 2.71 -10.49
CA ASN A 252 -51.63 3.62 -11.42
C ASN A 252 -53.03 3.98 -10.84
N PRO A 253 -53.28 5.25 -10.46
CA PRO A 253 -54.54 5.67 -9.84
C PRO A 253 -55.76 5.40 -10.72
N TYR A 254 -55.67 5.66 -12.03
CA TYR A 254 -56.76 5.46 -12.98
C TYR A 254 -57.15 3.99 -13.09
N ARG A 255 -56.18 3.07 -13.13
CA ARG A 255 -56.47 1.62 -13.10
C ARG A 255 -57.11 1.17 -11.79
N LYS A 256 -56.80 1.83 -10.67
CA LYS A 256 -57.43 1.56 -9.37
C LYS A 256 -58.87 2.07 -9.35
N MET A 257 -59.11 3.28 -9.87
CA MET A 257 -60.44 3.88 -10.00
C MET A 257 -61.34 3.06 -10.91
N ALA A 258 -60.89 2.69 -12.11
CA ALA A 258 -61.66 1.89 -13.07
C ALA A 258 -62.08 0.51 -12.51
N LYS A 259 -61.24 -0.11 -11.66
CA LYS A 259 -61.61 -1.34 -10.95
C LYS A 259 -62.65 -1.10 -9.84
N ALA A 260 -62.60 0.05 -9.18
CA ALA A 260 -63.50 0.41 -8.09
C ALA A 260 -64.90 0.81 -8.60
N THR A 261 -64.96 1.59 -9.69
CA THR A 261 -66.22 2.01 -10.31
C THR A 261 -66.94 0.86 -10.99
N LYS A 262 -66.26 -0.27 -11.24
CA LYS A 262 -66.80 -1.46 -11.92
C LYS A 262 -67.47 -1.09 -13.27
N GLU A 263 -67.09 0.01 -13.91
CA GLU A 263 -67.68 0.45 -15.18
C GLU A 263 -67.63 -0.65 -16.24
N HIS A 264 -66.55 -1.43 -16.26
CA HIS A 264 -66.39 -2.61 -17.13
C HIS A 264 -67.30 -3.80 -16.79
N ARG A 265 -68.01 -3.77 -15.66
CA ARG A 265 -69.00 -4.77 -15.20
C ARG A 265 -70.43 -4.26 -15.27
N VAL A 266 -70.65 -2.96 -15.41
CA VAL A 266 -72.00 -2.39 -15.57
C VAL A 266 -72.37 -2.52 -17.05
N VAL A 267 -72.86 -3.70 -17.40
CA VAL A 267 -73.56 -3.95 -18.67
C VAL A 267 -75.00 -3.47 -18.49
N PRO A 268 -75.64 -2.84 -19.50
CA PRO A 268 -77.05 -2.45 -19.39
C PRO A 268 -77.89 -3.64 -18.94
N ASN A 269 -78.71 -3.43 -17.90
CA ASN A 269 -79.60 -4.45 -17.37
C ASN A 269 -80.82 -4.59 -18.27
N LEU A 270 -80.62 -5.16 -19.47
CA LEU A 270 -81.66 -5.35 -20.50
C LEU A 270 -82.87 -6.15 -19.97
N LEU A 271 -82.67 -6.94 -18.92
CA LEU A 271 -83.69 -7.77 -18.29
C LEU A 271 -84.36 -7.12 -17.07
N GLU A 272 -83.89 -5.95 -16.61
CA GLU A 272 -84.37 -5.28 -15.39
C GLU A 272 -84.47 -6.19 -14.14
N ARG A 273 -83.64 -7.24 -14.06
CA ARG A 273 -83.74 -8.33 -13.07
C ARG A 273 -85.07 -9.10 -13.05
N ASN A 274 -85.89 -9.02 -14.10
CA ASN A 274 -87.13 -9.78 -14.28
C ASN A 274 -86.85 -11.22 -14.75
N PHE A 275 -86.12 -12.00 -13.95
CA PHE A 275 -85.75 -13.38 -14.28
C PHE A 275 -86.91 -14.38 -14.13
N LYS A 276 -88.04 -13.98 -13.56
CA LYS A 276 -89.21 -14.83 -13.30
C LYS A 276 -90.47 -14.24 -13.93
N GLN A 277 -90.64 -14.39 -15.25
CA GLN A 277 -91.82 -13.88 -15.97
C GLN A 277 -92.97 -14.89 -16.10
N GLY A 278 -92.85 -16.08 -15.51
CA GLY A 278 -93.90 -17.11 -15.51
C GLY A 278 -94.18 -17.77 -16.87
N ILE A 279 -93.56 -17.28 -17.94
CA ILE A 279 -93.70 -17.77 -19.31
C ILE A 279 -92.36 -18.41 -19.74
N PRO A 280 -92.31 -19.72 -20.04
CA PRO A 280 -91.11 -20.38 -20.57
C PRO A 280 -90.71 -19.85 -21.95
N GLY A 281 -89.40 -19.76 -22.24
CA GLY A 281 -88.87 -19.45 -23.59
C GLY A 281 -88.59 -17.97 -23.90
N VAL A 282 -88.81 -17.05 -22.96
CA VAL A 282 -88.62 -15.60 -23.17
C VAL A 282 -87.14 -15.18 -23.07
N PHE A 283 -86.35 -15.84 -22.22
CA PHE A 283 -84.92 -15.57 -22.06
C PHE A 283 -84.13 -16.86 -21.89
N TYR A 284 -82.94 -16.92 -22.49
CA TYR A 284 -82.02 -18.04 -22.38
C TYR A 284 -80.73 -17.60 -21.70
N THR A 285 -80.27 -18.40 -20.74
CA THR A 285 -78.97 -18.23 -20.08
C THR A 285 -78.06 -19.37 -20.53
N TYR A 286 -76.84 -19.04 -20.96
CA TYR A 286 -75.83 -20.02 -21.33
C TYR A 286 -74.62 -19.83 -20.42
N ASP A 287 -74.19 -20.91 -19.77
CA ASP A 287 -72.93 -20.94 -19.02
C ASP A 287 -71.85 -21.59 -19.89
N LEU A 288 -70.72 -20.91 -20.04
CA LEU A 288 -69.55 -21.45 -20.73
C LEU A 288 -68.61 -22.09 -19.71
N VAL A 289 -68.43 -23.40 -19.81
CA VAL A 289 -67.40 -24.14 -19.06
C VAL A 289 -66.23 -24.39 -20.00
N LEU A 290 -65.08 -23.77 -19.73
CA LEU A 290 -63.84 -24.09 -20.42
C LEU A 290 -63.28 -25.39 -19.84
N SER A 291 -63.40 -26.48 -20.59
CA SER A 291 -62.66 -27.70 -20.32
C SER A 291 -61.20 -27.48 -20.69
N ASN A 292 -60.30 -27.52 -19.70
CA ASN A 292 -58.86 -27.60 -19.99
C ASN A 292 -58.60 -28.98 -20.59
N VAL A 293 -58.42 -29.03 -21.91
CA VAL A 293 -57.94 -30.23 -22.59
C VAL A 293 -56.51 -30.49 -22.09
N SER A 294 -56.30 -31.71 -21.62
CA SER A 294 -55.03 -32.21 -21.06
C SER A 294 -53.96 -32.36 -22.14
#